data_AF-A0A7S2JZR7-F1
#
_entry.id   AF-A0A7S2JZR7-F1
#
_cell.length_a   1.000
_cell.length_b   1.000
_cell.length_c   1.000
_cell.angle_alpha   90.00
_cell.angle_beta   90.00
_cell.angle_gamma   90.00
#
_symmetry.space_group_name_H-M   'P 1'
#
loop_
_entity.id
_entity.type
_entity.pdbx_description
1 polymer ?
#
loop_
_entity_poly.entity_id
_entity_poly.type
_entity_poly.pdbx_seq_one_letter_code
_entity_poly.pdbx_strand_id
1 'polypeptide(L)'
;WMDQAGFSTVAKDPSYPFAMFATPEMLASFGPEMPGSGVDKFGAHYEKDTRCVTPIPCYGGPQWAAFDNSGGEEIFAVHGTTRNTLSFCYGGEGSDHINIFQKQQWGAASFGPIKIGDWAARLLGSPYAGDGFYWTPDGLINMTMEKKSWGWDRVTTVGNFIQPSPLEEWVLQHLLPSWLWQLVKLALAWQKTLVSHYPLLQIIDGEGKPTKYMDEWLAYTKTKSNGGTLQVRYPGPKPPAQ
;
A
#
# COMPACT_ATOMS: atom_id res chain seq x y z
N TRP A 1 11.02 -4.74 3.18
CA TRP A 1 11.24 -4.66 1.73
C TRP A 1 10.20 -5.52 1.05
N MET A 2 9.34 -4.91 0.24
CA MET A 2 8.44 -5.65 -0.63
C MET A 2 9.14 -5.86 -1.98
N ASP A 3 9.45 -7.10 -2.34
CA ASP A 3 10.16 -7.42 -3.56
C ASP A 3 9.18 -7.55 -4.74
N GLN A 4 8.87 -6.44 -5.39
CA GLN A 4 7.93 -6.41 -6.52
C GLN A 4 8.59 -6.77 -7.85
N ALA A 5 9.91 -6.68 -7.92
CA ALA A 5 10.69 -6.89 -9.13
C ALA A 5 11.27 -8.31 -9.25
N GLY A 6 11.00 -9.18 -8.28
CA GLY A 6 11.54 -10.54 -8.25
C GLY A 6 13.06 -10.59 -8.06
N PHE A 7 13.63 -9.62 -7.35
CA PHE A 7 15.07 -9.52 -7.18
C PHE A 7 15.62 -10.43 -6.09
N SER A 8 14.84 -10.66 -5.04
CA SER A 8 15.24 -11.45 -3.87
C SER A 8 15.48 -12.91 -4.21
N THR A 9 16.26 -13.58 -3.36
CA THR A 9 16.42 -15.03 -3.39
C THR A 9 15.10 -15.76 -3.22
N VAL A 10 14.17 -15.23 -2.41
CA VAL A 10 12.83 -15.80 -2.23
C VAL A 10 12.03 -15.80 -3.52
N ALA A 11 11.98 -14.66 -4.23
CA ALA A 11 11.23 -14.56 -5.48
C ALA A 11 11.84 -15.38 -6.64
N LYS A 12 13.13 -15.72 -6.54
CA LYS A 12 13.85 -16.56 -7.51
C LYS A 12 13.79 -18.05 -7.16
N ASP A 13 13.29 -18.40 -5.98
CA ASP A 13 13.19 -19.79 -5.54
C ASP A 13 12.11 -20.51 -6.38
N PRO A 14 12.41 -21.69 -6.97
CA PRO A 14 11.42 -22.46 -7.74
C PRO A 14 10.15 -22.82 -6.95
N SER A 15 10.22 -22.87 -5.62
CA SER A 15 9.06 -23.10 -4.73
C SER A 15 8.14 -21.88 -4.59
N TYR A 16 8.52 -20.73 -5.16
CA TYR A 16 7.70 -19.53 -5.24
C TYR A 16 7.24 -19.32 -6.71
N PRO A 17 6.23 -20.08 -7.20
CA PRO A 17 5.93 -20.19 -8.62
C PRO A 17 5.08 -19.02 -9.16
N PHE A 18 5.19 -17.84 -8.56
CA PHE A 18 4.38 -16.69 -8.93
C PHE A 18 5.13 -15.77 -9.89
N ALA A 19 4.43 -15.32 -10.94
CA ALA A 19 4.97 -14.33 -11.84
C ALA A 19 5.08 -12.98 -11.12
N MET A 20 6.28 -12.39 -11.16
CA MET A 20 6.57 -11.12 -10.51
C MET A 20 6.22 -9.97 -11.47
N PHE A 21 5.18 -9.21 -11.11
CA PHE A 21 4.81 -8.00 -11.82
C PHE A 21 5.20 -6.81 -10.95
N ALA A 22 6.23 -6.07 -11.39
CA ALA A 22 6.63 -4.85 -10.71
C ALA A 22 5.46 -3.86 -10.71
N THR A 23 4.86 -3.65 -9.54
CA THR A 23 3.90 -2.58 -9.33
C THR A 23 4.64 -1.41 -8.71
N PRO A 24 4.47 -0.18 -9.22
CA PRO A 24 5.08 0.97 -8.58
C PRO A 24 4.29 1.28 -7.32
N GLU A 25 4.68 0.69 -6.20
CA GLU A 25 3.96 0.90 -4.94
C GLU A 25 4.83 1.48 -3.85
N MET A 26 4.16 2.34 -3.09
CA MET A 26 4.74 3.07 -2.00
C MET A 26 4.45 2.33 -0.67
N LEU A 27 5.46 1.74 -0.03
CA LEU A 27 5.30 1.18 1.33
C LEU A 27 5.53 2.23 2.44
N ALA A 28 4.42 2.69 2.98
CA ALA A 28 4.22 3.81 3.89
C ALA A 28 4.83 3.73 5.31
N SER A 29 4.86 4.92 5.91
CA SER A 29 5.31 5.34 7.24
C SER A 29 4.91 4.41 8.39
N PHE A 30 5.89 4.00 9.21
CA PHE A 30 5.67 3.47 10.55
C PHE A 30 6.26 4.48 11.52
N GLY A 31 5.48 4.95 12.48
CA GLY A 31 5.96 5.81 13.55
C GLY A 31 4.84 6.08 14.54
N PRO A 32 5.18 6.30 15.83
CA PRO A 32 4.19 6.55 16.85
C PRO A 32 3.36 7.78 16.49
N GLU A 33 2.08 7.75 16.86
CA GLU A 33 1.20 8.92 16.81
C GLU A 33 1.92 10.13 17.42
N MET A 34 2.14 11.17 16.63
CA MET A 34 2.69 12.42 17.11
C MET A 34 1.56 13.25 17.72
N PRO A 35 1.80 13.95 18.85
CA PRO A 35 0.81 14.85 19.43
C PRO A 35 0.38 15.91 18.41
N GLY A 36 -0.92 15.96 18.12
CA GLY A 36 -1.56 16.91 17.21
C GLY A 36 -3.06 17.01 17.47
N SER A 37 -3.70 18.08 17.02
CA SER A 37 -5.15 18.29 17.15
C SER A 37 -5.87 17.95 15.84
N GLY A 38 -6.93 17.14 15.90
CA GLY A 38 -7.79 16.84 14.75
C GLY A 38 -7.12 15.97 13.68
N VAL A 39 -7.30 16.34 12.40
CA VAL A 39 -6.75 15.66 11.20
C VAL A 39 -5.23 15.73 11.09
N ASP A 40 -4.54 16.46 11.99
CA ASP A 40 -3.08 16.58 12.04
C ASP A 40 -2.41 15.55 12.97
N LYS A 41 -3.15 14.54 13.43
CA LYS A 41 -2.55 13.37 14.08
C LYS A 41 -1.85 12.51 13.03
N PHE A 42 -0.53 12.55 13.03
CA PHE A 42 0.31 11.76 12.13
C PHE A 42 0.98 10.61 12.87
N GLY A 43 0.96 9.42 12.28
CA GLY A 43 1.58 8.23 12.85
C GLY A 43 0.59 7.08 12.91
N ALA A 44 1.11 5.86 12.84
CA ALA A 44 0.30 4.66 12.96
C ALA A 44 0.24 4.25 14.43
N HIS A 45 -0.94 3.92 14.92
CA HIS A 45 -1.15 3.36 16.26
C HIS A 45 -1.73 1.95 16.15
N TYR A 46 -1.61 1.19 17.24
CA TYR A 46 -2.27 -0.10 17.36
C TYR A 46 -3.61 0.06 18.08
N GLU A 47 -4.70 -0.23 17.39
CA GLU A 47 -6.05 -0.27 17.95
C GLU A 47 -6.34 -1.67 18.50
N LYS A 48 -6.58 -1.77 19.82
CA LYS A 48 -6.74 -3.08 20.47
C LYS A 48 -8.02 -3.81 20.05
N ASP A 49 -9.11 -3.08 19.88
CA ASP A 49 -10.44 -3.66 19.63
C ASP A 49 -10.55 -4.24 18.22
N THR A 50 -10.02 -3.52 17.23
CA THR A 50 -9.97 -3.94 15.81
C THR A 50 -8.72 -4.75 15.49
N ARG A 51 -7.73 -4.74 16.39
CA ARG A 51 -6.42 -5.38 16.24
C ARG A 51 -5.68 -4.89 15.00
N CYS A 52 -5.81 -3.60 14.70
CA CYS A 52 -5.26 -2.99 13.51
C CYS A 52 -4.10 -2.06 13.86
N VAL A 53 -3.06 -2.04 13.01
CA VAL A 53 -2.12 -0.92 12.92
C VAL A 53 -2.66 0.04 11.87
N THR A 54 -3.06 1.25 12.28
CA THR A 54 -3.78 2.22 11.45
C THR A 54 -3.63 3.65 11.99
N PRO A 55 -3.86 4.70 11.18
CA PRO A 55 -3.74 4.70 9.72
C PRO A 55 -2.26 4.68 9.31
N ILE A 56 -1.93 3.92 8.26
CA ILE A 56 -0.62 3.93 7.63
C ILE A 56 -0.71 4.79 6.35
N PRO A 57 -0.21 6.05 6.36
CA PRO A 57 -0.42 6.98 5.25
C PRO A 57 0.49 6.68 4.05
N CYS A 58 -0.12 6.45 2.89
CA CYS A 58 0.57 6.22 1.63
C CYS A 58 1.07 7.50 0.96
N TYR A 59 1.10 8.64 1.63
CA TYR A 59 1.50 9.92 1.05
C TYR A 59 2.45 10.70 1.97
N GLY A 60 3.02 10.01 2.95
CA GLY A 60 4.05 10.53 3.83
C GLY A 60 3.68 10.63 5.30
N GLY A 61 4.71 10.90 6.10
CA GLY A 61 4.62 10.96 7.56
C GLY A 61 5.95 11.37 8.20
N PRO A 62 6.04 11.39 9.53
CA PRO A 62 7.28 11.72 10.25
C PRO A 62 8.36 10.63 10.15
N GLN A 63 8.01 9.43 9.70
CA GLN A 63 8.92 8.28 9.56
C GLN A 63 8.65 7.59 8.23
N TRP A 64 9.67 7.16 7.50
CA TRP A 64 9.52 6.63 6.14
C TRP A 64 10.28 5.33 5.97
N ALA A 65 9.65 4.33 5.36
CA ALA A 65 10.37 3.21 4.76
C ALA A 65 10.70 3.53 3.30
N ALA A 66 11.81 3.01 2.81
CA ALA A 66 12.37 3.32 1.50
C ALA A 66 11.56 2.67 0.34
N PHE A 67 11.45 3.37 -0.80
CA PHE A 67 10.53 3.03 -1.89
C PHE A 67 11.22 2.61 -3.20
N ASP A 68 10.60 1.67 -3.91
CA ASP A 68 10.69 1.60 -5.37
C ASP A 68 9.63 2.54 -5.95
N ASN A 69 10.03 3.75 -6.31
CA ASN A 69 9.16 4.70 -6.99
C ASN A 69 9.37 4.68 -8.52
N SER A 70 9.51 3.50 -9.11
CA SER A 70 9.60 3.36 -10.57
C SER A 70 8.38 3.92 -11.32
N GLY A 71 7.24 4.14 -10.64
CA GLY A 71 6.08 4.85 -11.17
C GLY A 71 6.13 6.38 -11.04
N GLY A 72 7.23 6.93 -10.51
CA GLY A 72 7.48 8.38 -10.48
C GLY A 72 6.54 9.18 -9.58
N GLU A 73 6.45 10.48 -9.86
CA GLU A 73 5.66 11.44 -9.06
C GLU A 73 4.15 11.18 -9.14
N GLU A 74 3.67 10.48 -10.18
CA GLU A 74 2.26 10.22 -10.43
C GLU A 74 1.61 9.42 -9.29
N ILE A 75 2.27 8.34 -8.84
CA ILE A 75 1.76 7.49 -7.75
C ILE A 75 1.70 8.28 -6.44
N PHE A 76 2.74 9.07 -6.15
CA PHE A 76 2.77 9.91 -4.96
C PHE A 76 1.69 11.00 -5.00
N ALA A 77 1.50 11.64 -6.15
CA ALA A 77 0.45 12.63 -6.36
C ALA A 77 -0.95 12.03 -6.16
N VAL A 78 -1.21 10.82 -6.67
CA VAL A 78 -2.48 10.12 -6.45
C VAL A 78 -2.70 9.85 -4.97
N HIS A 79 -1.73 9.27 -4.27
CA HIS A 79 -1.88 9.00 -2.84
C HIS A 79 -2.02 10.29 -2.02
N GLY A 80 -1.31 11.37 -2.38
CA GLY A 80 -1.37 12.66 -1.71
C GLY A 80 -2.70 13.39 -1.90
N THR A 81 -3.21 13.41 -3.12
CA THR A 81 -4.51 14.03 -3.46
C THR A 81 -5.68 13.27 -2.85
N THR A 82 -5.64 11.93 -2.88
CA THR A 82 -6.69 11.07 -2.32
C THR A 82 -6.50 10.74 -0.84
N ARG A 83 -5.42 11.24 -0.23
CA ARG A 83 -5.02 10.95 1.16
C ARG A 83 -5.13 9.45 1.49
N ASN A 84 -4.65 8.58 0.60
CA ASN A 84 -4.78 7.13 0.75
C ASN A 84 -4.05 6.62 2.01
N THR A 85 -4.69 5.75 2.80
CA THR A 85 -4.11 5.11 3.97
C THR A 85 -4.45 3.62 4.02
N LEU A 86 -3.58 2.83 4.63
CA LEU A 86 -3.77 1.40 4.87
C LEU A 86 -4.02 1.12 6.36
N SER A 87 -4.70 0.02 6.64
CA SER A 87 -4.87 -0.55 7.98
C SER A 87 -4.50 -2.03 7.93
N PHE A 88 -3.57 -2.46 8.78
CA PHE A 88 -3.08 -3.84 8.83
C PHE A 88 -3.70 -4.51 10.06
N CYS A 89 -4.69 -5.37 9.85
CA CYS A 89 -5.48 -5.96 10.92
C CYS A 89 -5.16 -7.44 11.07
N TYR A 90 -4.72 -7.81 12.28
CA TYR A 90 -4.33 -9.18 12.61
C TYR A 90 -5.56 -10.06 12.82
N GLY A 91 -5.60 -11.23 12.18
CA GLY A 91 -6.75 -12.14 12.24
C GLY A 91 -6.96 -12.84 13.59
N GLY A 92 -6.06 -12.66 14.56
CA GLY A 92 -6.05 -13.44 15.80
C GLY A 92 -4.74 -13.32 16.58
N GLU A 93 -4.69 -13.80 17.83
CA GLU A 93 -3.40 -13.92 18.53
C GLU A 93 -2.57 -14.99 17.85
N GLY A 94 -1.30 -14.68 17.57
CA GLY A 94 -0.43 -15.57 16.80
C GLY A 94 -0.90 -15.81 15.36
N SER A 95 -1.73 -14.93 14.79
CA SER A 95 -2.23 -15.14 13.43
C SER A 95 -1.10 -15.05 12.39
N ASP A 96 -0.99 -16.09 11.59
CA ASP A 96 -0.18 -16.13 10.37
C ASP A 96 -0.84 -15.39 9.20
N HIS A 97 -1.83 -14.53 9.48
CA HIS A 97 -2.63 -13.82 8.49
C HIS A 97 -2.94 -12.39 8.92
N ILE A 98 -2.75 -11.45 8.00
CA ILE A 98 -3.09 -10.03 8.16
C ILE A 98 -4.02 -9.62 7.02
N ASN A 99 -5.13 -8.98 7.34
CA ASN A 99 -5.96 -8.31 6.35
C ASN A 99 -5.50 -6.86 6.20
N ILE A 100 -5.32 -6.40 4.97
CA ILE A 100 -4.95 -5.02 4.66
C ILE A 100 -6.17 -4.32 4.09
N PHE A 101 -6.68 -3.34 4.82
CA PHE A 101 -7.77 -2.50 4.37
C PHE A 101 -7.24 -1.17 3.86
N GLN A 102 -7.80 -0.69 2.76
CA GLN A 102 -7.46 0.59 2.18
C GLN A 102 -8.61 1.57 2.35
N LYS A 103 -8.33 2.77 2.87
CA LYS A 103 -9.28 3.89 2.91
C LYS A 103 -8.68 5.12 2.22
N GLN A 104 -9.53 5.84 1.53
CA GLN A 104 -9.16 7.03 0.76
C GLN A 104 -10.11 8.17 1.10
N GLN A 105 -9.62 9.40 1.11
CA GLN A 105 -10.44 10.58 1.27
C GLN A 105 -10.98 11.03 -0.10
N TRP A 106 -12.09 10.43 -0.52
CA TRP A 106 -12.72 10.72 -1.82
C TRP A 106 -13.25 12.16 -1.91
N GLY A 107 -13.60 12.78 -0.78
CA GLY A 107 -13.94 14.20 -0.70
C GLY A 107 -12.84 15.14 -1.22
N ALA A 108 -11.58 14.69 -1.20
CA ALA A 108 -10.42 15.40 -1.75
C ALA A 108 -10.06 14.95 -3.18
N ALA A 109 -10.65 13.86 -3.68
CA ALA A 109 -10.44 13.39 -5.05
C ALA A 109 -11.15 14.34 -6.03
N SER A 110 -10.38 14.95 -6.92
CA SER A 110 -10.86 15.88 -7.94
C SER A 110 -10.31 15.52 -9.31
N PHE A 111 -11.14 15.64 -10.34
CA PHE A 111 -10.71 15.66 -11.74
C PHE A 111 -10.79 17.09 -12.26
N GLY A 112 -9.63 17.74 -12.39
CA GLY A 112 -9.58 19.17 -12.65
C GLY A 112 -10.39 19.96 -11.60
N PRO A 113 -11.36 20.79 -11.99
CA PRO A 113 -12.18 21.56 -11.04
C PRO A 113 -13.33 20.75 -10.41
N ILE A 114 -13.57 19.50 -10.84
CA ILE A 114 -14.73 18.71 -10.41
C ILE A 114 -14.33 17.85 -9.20
N LYS A 115 -14.92 18.14 -8.04
CA LYS A 115 -14.84 17.25 -6.88
C LYS A 115 -15.68 16.00 -7.16
N ILE A 116 -15.02 14.87 -7.34
CA ILE A 116 -15.69 13.60 -7.63
C ILE A 116 -16.26 12.98 -6.34
N GLY A 117 -15.65 13.32 -5.19
CA GLY A 117 -16.32 13.41 -3.90
C GLY A 117 -17.11 12.19 -3.41
N ASP A 118 -18.00 12.45 -2.44
CA ASP A 118 -18.84 11.46 -1.78
C ASP A 118 -19.80 10.73 -2.72
N TRP A 119 -20.18 11.36 -3.84
CA TRP A 119 -21.16 10.78 -4.77
C TRP A 119 -20.57 9.61 -5.55
N ALA A 120 -19.32 9.69 -6.02
CA ALA A 120 -18.69 8.58 -6.71
C ALA A 120 -18.32 7.44 -5.75
N ALA A 121 -17.93 7.78 -4.51
CA ALA A 121 -17.74 6.77 -3.47
C ALA A 121 -19.03 5.98 -3.22
N ARG A 122 -20.18 6.66 -3.12
CA ARG A 122 -21.49 6.00 -2.99
C ARG A 122 -21.85 5.15 -4.21
N LEU A 123 -21.60 5.67 -5.43
CA LEU A 123 -21.89 4.95 -6.67
C LEU A 123 -21.10 3.63 -6.75
N LEU A 124 -19.83 3.64 -6.32
CA LEU A 124 -18.97 2.45 -6.31
C LEU A 124 -19.20 1.55 -5.09
N GLY A 125 -20.20 1.85 -4.25
CA GLY A 125 -20.50 1.09 -3.05
C GLY A 125 -19.43 1.20 -1.97
N SER A 126 -18.56 2.21 -2.01
CA SER A 126 -17.51 2.46 -1.02
C SER A 126 -18.13 2.84 0.32
N PRO A 127 -17.99 2.01 1.37
CA PRO A 127 -18.56 2.33 2.68
C PRO A 127 -17.89 3.57 3.30
N TYR A 128 -18.69 4.46 3.91
CA TYR A 128 -18.15 5.62 4.61
C TYR A 128 -17.36 5.19 5.86
N ALA A 129 -16.14 5.70 6.00
CA ALA A 129 -15.21 5.35 7.07
C ALA A 129 -15.06 6.44 8.15
N GLY A 130 -15.82 7.53 8.06
CA GLY A 130 -15.66 8.71 8.94
C GLY A 130 -14.71 9.76 8.36
N ASP A 131 -14.82 11.01 8.81
CA ASP A 131 -13.90 12.12 8.51
C ASP A 131 -13.63 12.39 7.01
N GLY A 132 -14.60 12.05 6.16
CA GLY A 132 -14.49 12.20 4.70
C GLY A 132 -13.74 11.06 4.00
N PHE A 133 -13.35 10.02 4.75
CA PHE A 133 -12.76 8.80 4.22
C PHE A 133 -13.84 7.80 3.82
N TYR A 134 -13.52 7.02 2.80
CA TYR A 134 -14.30 5.90 2.30
C TYR A 134 -13.39 4.68 2.16
N TRP A 135 -13.89 3.53 2.56
CA TRP A 135 -13.22 2.25 2.34
C TRP A 135 -13.23 1.92 0.85
N THR A 136 -12.11 1.40 0.35
CA THR A 136 -12.12 0.73 -0.96
C THR A 136 -13.12 -0.43 -0.90
N PRO A 137 -14.10 -0.52 -1.81
CA PRO A 137 -15.12 -1.56 -1.80
C PRO A 137 -14.51 -2.95 -1.82
N ASP A 138 -15.11 -3.86 -1.06
CA ASP A 138 -14.79 -5.28 -1.12
C ASP A 138 -15.03 -5.78 -2.56
N GLY A 139 -14.00 -6.39 -3.15
CA GLY A 139 -14.03 -6.92 -4.52
C GLY A 139 -13.34 -6.06 -5.58
N LEU A 140 -13.11 -4.76 -5.32
CA LEU A 140 -12.27 -3.92 -6.18
C LEU A 140 -10.80 -4.32 -6.01
N ILE A 141 -10.30 -4.28 -4.78
CA ILE A 141 -8.96 -4.76 -4.40
C ILE A 141 -9.09 -5.39 -3.01
N ASN A 142 -8.67 -6.64 -2.87
CA ASN A 142 -8.45 -7.27 -1.57
C ASN A 142 -6.95 -7.49 -1.37
N MET A 143 -6.44 -7.15 -0.20
CA MET A 143 -5.02 -7.28 0.14
C MET A 143 -4.88 -8.03 1.46
N THR A 144 -4.03 -9.04 1.47
CA THR A 144 -3.71 -9.82 2.67
C THR A 144 -2.21 -10.06 2.78
N MET A 145 -1.74 -10.45 3.95
CA MET A 145 -0.40 -11.00 4.14
C MET A 145 -0.47 -12.34 4.83
N GLU A 146 0.23 -13.32 4.27
CA GLU A 146 0.38 -14.66 4.82
C GLU A 146 1.78 -14.85 5.38
N LYS A 147 1.89 -15.35 6.59
CA LYS A 147 3.19 -15.63 7.21
C LYS A 147 3.86 -16.81 6.50
N LYS A 148 5.13 -16.66 6.17
CA LYS A 148 5.98 -17.71 5.58
C LYS A 148 7.26 -17.85 6.41
N SER A 149 8.01 -18.93 6.20
CA SER A 149 9.28 -19.18 6.90
C SER A 149 10.35 -18.11 6.63
N TRP A 150 10.25 -17.43 5.49
CA TRP A 150 11.16 -16.38 5.05
C TRP A 150 10.66 -14.95 5.36
N GLY A 151 9.43 -14.78 5.85
CA GLY A 151 8.84 -13.45 6.04
C GLY A 151 7.33 -13.45 5.91
N TRP A 152 6.81 -12.57 5.06
CA TRP A 152 5.39 -12.47 4.76
C TRP A 152 5.18 -12.46 3.24
N ASP A 153 4.19 -13.16 2.74
CA ASP A 153 3.75 -13.04 1.35
C ASP A 153 2.53 -12.12 1.31
N ARG A 154 2.63 -10.97 0.63
CA ARG A 154 1.47 -10.11 0.41
C ARG A 154 0.73 -10.59 -0.83
N VAL A 155 -0.52 -10.99 -0.63
CA VAL A 155 -1.42 -11.39 -1.71
C VAL A 155 -2.34 -10.22 -2.02
N THR A 156 -2.36 -9.80 -3.28
CA THR A 156 -3.29 -8.79 -3.79
C THR A 156 -4.21 -9.46 -4.79
N THR A 157 -5.50 -9.30 -4.57
CA THR A 157 -6.54 -9.86 -5.40
C THR A 157 -7.34 -8.71 -6.02
N VAL A 158 -7.38 -8.66 -7.35
CA VAL A 158 -8.16 -7.71 -8.14
C VAL A 158 -9.13 -8.52 -8.99
N GLY A 159 -10.42 -8.18 -9.02
CA GLY A 159 -11.31 -8.81 -10.00
C GLY A 159 -12.51 -9.58 -9.49
N ASN A 160 -13.01 -9.33 -8.28
CA ASN A 160 -14.30 -9.90 -7.86
C ASN A 160 -15.47 -8.97 -8.25
N PHE A 161 -15.47 -8.50 -9.50
CA PHE A 161 -16.42 -7.50 -9.98
C PHE A 161 -17.74 -8.12 -10.42
N ILE A 162 -18.85 -7.46 -10.06
CA ILE A 162 -20.04 -7.40 -10.91
C ILE A 162 -19.66 -6.49 -12.08
N GLN A 163 -20.01 -6.85 -13.33
CA GLN A 163 -19.69 -5.98 -14.48
C GLN A 163 -20.16 -4.54 -14.23
N PRO A 164 -19.27 -3.54 -14.30
CA PRO A 164 -19.66 -2.16 -14.08
C PRO A 164 -20.64 -1.73 -15.17
N SER A 165 -21.67 -0.98 -14.77
CA SER A 165 -22.50 -0.22 -15.69
C SER A 165 -21.64 0.80 -16.47
N PRO A 166 -22.11 1.33 -17.62
CA PRO A 166 -21.34 2.31 -18.39
C PRO A 166 -20.91 3.55 -17.59
N LEU A 167 -21.74 3.97 -16.61
CA LEU A 167 -21.40 5.07 -15.72
C LEU A 167 -20.29 4.67 -14.73
N GLU A 168 -20.36 3.49 -14.13
CA GLU A 168 -19.31 2.98 -13.24
C GLU A 168 -18.00 2.76 -13.98
N GLU A 169 -18.03 2.22 -15.21
CA GLU A 169 -16.86 2.08 -16.07
C GLU A 169 -16.21 3.43 -16.35
N TRP A 170 -17.03 4.44 -16.73
CA TRP A 170 -16.53 5.79 -16.94
C TRP A 170 -15.90 6.35 -15.66
N VAL A 171 -16.53 6.18 -14.50
CA VAL A 171 -15.98 6.63 -13.21
C VAL A 171 -14.65 5.93 -12.90
N LEU A 172 -14.58 4.60 -13.02
CA LEU A 172 -13.38 3.82 -12.75
C LEU A 172 -12.23 4.21 -13.68
N GLN A 173 -12.50 4.42 -14.97
CA GLN A 173 -11.49 4.86 -15.94
C GLN A 173 -10.83 6.20 -15.57
N HIS A 174 -11.57 7.12 -14.96
CA HIS A 174 -11.09 8.48 -14.67
C HIS A 174 -10.57 8.64 -13.25
N LEU A 175 -10.91 7.74 -12.34
CA LEU A 175 -10.49 7.79 -10.94
C LEU A 175 -9.33 6.86 -10.61
N LEU A 176 -9.26 5.70 -11.27
CA LEU A 176 -8.16 4.78 -11.05
C LEU A 176 -6.94 5.26 -11.85
N PRO A 177 -5.73 5.15 -11.28
CA PRO A 177 -4.51 5.25 -12.08
C PRO A 177 -4.59 4.36 -13.31
N SER A 178 -4.04 4.82 -14.43
CA SER A 178 -4.14 4.15 -15.72
C SER A 178 -3.75 2.66 -15.65
N TRP A 179 -2.68 2.34 -14.92
CA TRP A 179 -2.22 0.96 -14.71
C TRP A 179 -3.26 0.08 -13.98
N LEU A 180 -3.91 0.62 -12.95
CA LEU A 180 -4.90 -0.10 -12.17
C LEU A 180 -6.17 -0.33 -12.99
N TRP A 181 -6.58 0.68 -13.77
CA TRP A 181 -7.69 0.50 -14.71
C TRP A 181 -7.41 -0.59 -15.75
N GLN A 182 -6.19 -0.69 -16.26
CA GLN A 182 -5.82 -1.79 -17.17
C GLN A 182 -5.94 -3.16 -16.49
N LEU A 183 -5.54 -3.28 -15.22
CA LEU A 183 -5.74 -4.52 -14.45
C LEU A 183 -7.22 -4.84 -14.25
N VAL A 184 -8.05 -3.83 -13.97
CA VAL A 184 -9.51 -4.00 -13.87
C VAL A 184 -10.10 -4.47 -15.20
N LYS A 185 -9.71 -3.87 -16.34
CA LYS A 185 -10.14 -4.33 -17.67
C LYS A 185 -9.72 -5.77 -17.95
N LEU A 186 -8.49 -6.14 -17.60
CA LEU A 186 -7.99 -7.50 -17.77
C LEU A 186 -8.79 -8.49 -16.93
N ALA A 187 -9.03 -8.17 -15.65
CA ALA A 187 -9.83 -9.00 -14.76
C ALA A 187 -11.27 -9.18 -15.28
N LEU A 188 -11.90 -8.09 -15.73
CA LEU A 188 -13.25 -8.11 -16.33
C LEU A 188 -13.29 -8.90 -17.63
N ALA A 189 -12.33 -8.68 -18.53
CA ALA A 189 -12.27 -9.35 -19.83
C ALA A 189 -12.05 -10.86 -19.67
N TRP A 190 -11.27 -11.27 -18.66
CA TRP A 190 -10.98 -12.68 -18.43
C TRP A 190 -11.99 -13.35 -17.52
N GLN A 191 -12.95 -12.60 -16.96
CA GLN A 191 -13.87 -13.05 -15.90
C GLN A 191 -13.14 -13.81 -14.79
N LYS A 192 -11.93 -13.34 -14.47
CA LYS A 192 -11.02 -14.01 -13.58
C LYS A 192 -10.47 -13.01 -12.59
N THR A 193 -10.44 -13.46 -11.35
CA THR A 193 -9.70 -12.85 -10.28
C THR A 193 -8.20 -12.88 -10.61
N LEU A 194 -7.58 -11.72 -10.76
CA LEU A 194 -6.14 -11.56 -10.83
C LEU A 194 -5.58 -11.62 -9.41
N VAL A 195 -4.62 -12.51 -9.21
CA VAL A 195 -3.93 -12.67 -7.92
C VAL A 195 -2.45 -12.36 -8.15
N SER A 196 -1.92 -11.44 -7.36
CA SER A 196 -0.51 -11.03 -7.37
C SER A 196 0.10 -11.30 -6.01
N HIS A 197 1.31 -11.86 -6.01
CA HIS A 197 2.03 -12.25 -4.80
C HIS A 197 3.33 -11.45 -4.70
N TYR A 198 3.65 -10.97 -3.51
CA TYR A 198 4.80 -10.10 -3.27
C TYR A 198 5.52 -10.53 -1.98
N PRO A 199 6.78 -10.99 -2.05
CA PRO A 199 7.55 -11.28 -0.86
C PRO A 199 7.85 -10.01 -0.06
N LEU A 200 7.43 -9.98 1.19
CA LEU A 200 7.77 -8.96 2.18
C LEU A 200 8.85 -9.50 3.11
N LEU A 201 10.07 -9.04 2.84
CA LEU A 201 11.29 -9.42 3.53
C LEU A 201 11.63 -8.36 4.58
N GLN A 202 11.83 -8.80 5.82
CA GLN A 202 12.31 -7.95 6.90
C GLN A 202 13.80 -7.72 6.69
N ILE A 203 14.22 -6.47 6.41
CA ILE A 203 15.64 -6.11 6.20
C ILE A 203 16.32 -5.64 7.48
N ILE A 204 15.54 -5.20 8.47
CA ILE A 204 15.97 -4.77 9.79
C ILE A 204 15.04 -5.39 10.83
N ASP A 205 15.59 -5.98 11.88
CA ASP A 205 14.84 -6.61 12.95
C ASP A 205 14.26 -5.61 13.97
N GLY A 206 13.55 -6.11 14.99
CA GLY A 206 12.96 -5.28 16.04
C GLY A 206 13.99 -4.59 16.95
N GLU A 207 15.26 -4.99 16.90
CA GLU A 207 16.38 -4.40 17.65
C GLU A 207 17.16 -3.40 16.80
N GLY A 208 16.75 -3.16 15.56
CA GLY A 208 17.44 -2.28 14.63
C GLY A 208 18.66 -2.92 13.95
N LYS A 209 18.85 -4.23 14.05
CA LYS A 209 19.96 -4.94 13.40
C LYS A 209 19.58 -5.38 11.98
N PRO A 210 20.53 -5.35 11.02
CA PRO A 210 20.29 -5.91 9.70
C PRO A 210 19.98 -7.41 9.75
N THR A 211 19.06 -7.87 8.92
CA THR A 211 18.80 -9.30 8.72
C THR A 211 19.61 -9.86 7.54
N LYS A 212 19.49 -11.17 7.28
CA LYS A 212 20.07 -11.84 6.10
C LYS A 212 19.63 -11.25 4.75
N TYR A 213 18.56 -10.47 4.70
CA TYR A 213 18.04 -9.87 3.46
C TYR A 213 18.59 -8.45 3.18
N MET A 214 19.39 -7.88 4.09
CA MET A 214 19.92 -6.52 3.93
C MET A 214 20.78 -6.37 2.67
N ASP A 215 21.70 -7.30 2.42
CA ASP A 215 22.63 -7.20 1.29
C ASP A 215 21.93 -7.32 -0.06
N GLU A 216 20.92 -8.19 -0.17
CA GLU A 216 20.07 -8.31 -1.36
C GLU A 216 19.33 -7.00 -1.64
N TRP A 217 18.78 -6.38 -0.60
CA TRP A 217 18.10 -5.09 -0.70
C TRP A 217 19.06 -3.96 -1.10
N LEU A 218 20.28 -3.94 -0.54
CA LEU A 218 21.32 -2.97 -0.92
C LEU A 218 21.77 -3.16 -2.37
N ALA A 219 21.88 -4.40 -2.86
CA ALA A 219 22.18 -4.67 -4.26
C ALA A 219 21.04 -4.21 -5.18
N TYR A 220 19.80 -4.53 -4.82
CA TYR A 220 18.61 -4.09 -5.54
C TYR A 220 18.54 -2.56 -5.66
N THR A 221 18.68 -1.84 -4.55
CA THR A 221 18.63 -0.37 -4.54
C THR A 221 19.72 0.26 -5.41
N LYS A 222 20.94 -0.30 -5.43
CA LYS A 222 22.01 0.15 -6.34
C LYS A 222 21.68 -0.06 -7.82
N THR A 223 20.95 -1.12 -8.17
CA THR A 223 20.54 -1.36 -9.56
C THR A 223 19.40 -0.45 -10.02
N LYS A 224 18.54 -0.03 -9.09
CA LYS A 224 17.40 0.87 -9.37
C LYS A 224 17.73 2.35 -9.19
N SER A 225 18.84 2.71 -8.54
CA SER A 225 19.24 4.10 -8.25
C SER A 225 19.73 4.92 -9.46
N ASN A 226 19.61 4.43 -10.70
CA ASN A 226 19.86 5.23 -11.91
C ASN A 226 18.65 6.14 -12.30
N GLY A 227 17.90 6.67 -11.34
CA GLY A 227 16.80 7.61 -11.63
C GLY A 227 16.00 8.20 -10.45
N GLY A 228 16.07 7.63 -9.24
CA GLY A 228 15.36 8.18 -8.07
C GLY A 228 16.19 8.03 -6.80
N THR A 229 16.49 9.14 -6.14
CA THR A 229 17.34 9.15 -4.94
C THR A 229 16.58 8.61 -3.73
N LEU A 230 17.13 7.59 -3.08
CA LEU A 230 16.68 7.06 -1.80
C LEU A 230 17.14 8.02 -0.67
N GLN A 231 16.23 8.73 -0.01
CA GLN A 231 16.55 9.42 1.25
C GLN A 231 15.95 8.64 2.43
N VAL A 232 16.80 7.90 3.14
CA VAL A 232 16.44 7.33 4.44
C VAL A 232 16.88 8.33 5.52
N ARG A 233 15.93 9.07 6.11
CA ARG A 233 16.19 9.79 7.36
C ARG A 233 15.82 8.90 8.53
N TYR A 234 16.83 8.33 9.18
CA TYR A 234 16.68 7.91 10.56
C TYR A 234 16.59 9.16 11.44
N PRO A 235 15.62 9.27 12.37
CA PRO A 235 15.81 10.14 13.51
C PRO A 235 16.96 9.53 14.32
N GLY A 236 18.19 9.94 14.02
CA GLY A 236 19.32 9.68 14.92
C GLY A 236 18.99 10.20 16.32
N PRO A 237 19.63 9.67 17.37
CA PRO A 237 19.47 10.21 18.72
C PRO A 237 19.70 11.73 18.68
N LYS A 238 18.79 12.48 19.31
CA LYS A 238 18.93 13.95 19.43
C LYS A 238 20.34 14.25 19.94
N PRO A 239 21.09 15.17 19.31
CA PRO A 239 22.29 15.69 19.92
C PRO A 239 21.96 16.19 21.33
N PRO A 240 22.83 15.99 22.33
CA PRO A 240 22.61 16.58 23.64
C PRO A 240 22.44 18.10 23.46
N ALA A 241 21.45 18.66 24.16
CA ALA A 241 21.19 20.09 24.13
C ALA A 241 22.47 20.84 24.55
N GLN A 242 22.93 21.75 23.70
CA GLN A 242 23.98 22.72 24.03
C GLN A 242 23.40 23.86 24.85
#